data_AF-A0A7C1FNX8-F1
#
_entry.id   AF-A0A7C1FNX8-F1
#
_cell.length_a   1.000
_cell.length_b   1.000
_cell.length_c   1.000
_cell.angle_alpha   90.00
_cell.angle_beta   90.00
_cell.angle_gamma   90.00
#
_symmetry.space_group_name_H-M   'P 1'
#
loop_
_entity.id
_entity.type
_entity.pdbx_description
1 polymer ?
#
loop_
_entity_poly.entity_id
_entity_poly.type
_entity_poly.pdbx_seq_one_letter_code
_entity_poly.pdbx_strand_id
1 'polypeptide(L)'
;HPPNPVDIVLAEDAELELAGLKVRAIRLPGHTYGTMGWMFTRDGTNYVAIGDLIMPGGVLGYSGSVNFSAEDVLQSLRKLARLKPDFILPGHGPVGEPAPYVAKGIEVGEATGWSRMVPVKPDPLYGFTRRDWIVAAWLEPIRSAAYGDADGDGRPDVAILIPAPSGSAVKLYLNKGGRFDKQPDCTVEAPDVEDGLKLRMVHLNTDRVADFLVSSERAAVLLISQDGRLDFRAQLLEGLPRAVQALAGDFNSDGLADCLIGQRFVDGFTVAWQAQQGSFRAARHNAKMQGYFDVELADIDGDGQADVLFSNGEVFRRSAEGRLPDGPTWRLQRPSSGWTFMAVGDFNGDRRPDVALLAQKDGSERICLIAVHYNTGDRQKPIAGRPDKTIELDLGRGLLRDGPTAADWNGDGVCDLVVSAGQDTKAVVLLGSSSRELELQRRVVVELDYAIHHDTKLAVGDFDGDGKADLAGFGPSAVQAVGVYIRPGR
;
A
#
# COMPACT_ATOMS: atom_id res chain seq x y z
N HIS A 1 -29.88 -15.01 -1.51
CA HIS A 1 -31.29 -15.23 -1.14
C HIS A 1 -31.87 -13.91 -0.66
N PRO A 2 -33.06 -13.48 -1.10
CA PRO A 2 -33.72 -12.35 -0.46
C PRO A 2 -33.91 -12.66 1.04
N PRO A 3 -33.83 -11.65 1.92
CA PRO A 3 -34.08 -11.88 3.34
C PRO A 3 -35.48 -12.47 3.53
N ASN A 4 -35.60 -13.45 4.42
CA ASN A 4 -36.89 -13.99 4.80
C ASN A 4 -37.76 -12.84 5.38
N PRO A 5 -39.07 -12.81 5.09
CA PRO A 5 -39.96 -11.88 5.76
C PRO A 5 -39.88 -12.10 7.27
N VAL A 6 -39.84 -11.01 8.03
CA VAL A 6 -39.73 -11.02 9.49
C VAL A 6 -41.01 -10.47 10.10
N ASP A 7 -41.44 -11.07 11.21
CA ASP A 7 -42.64 -10.64 11.95
C ASP A 7 -42.39 -9.40 12.82
N ILE A 8 -41.15 -9.23 13.29
CA ILE A 8 -40.74 -8.14 14.19
C ILE A 8 -39.37 -7.61 13.75
N VAL A 9 -39.24 -6.29 13.65
CA VAL A 9 -37.98 -5.59 13.39
C VAL A 9 -37.56 -4.86 14.65
N LEU A 10 -36.32 -5.09 15.09
CA LEU A 10 -35.75 -4.46 16.29
C LEU A 10 -34.58 -3.57 15.87
N ALA A 11 -34.61 -2.30 16.26
CA ALA A 11 -33.52 -1.34 16.03
C ALA A 11 -32.68 -1.07 17.30
N GLU A 12 -33.21 -1.44 18.47
CA GLU A 12 -32.66 -1.20 19.81
C GLU A 12 -32.98 -2.37 20.76
N ASP A 13 -32.50 -2.29 22.00
CA ASP A 13 -32.84 -3.28 23.03
C ASP A 13 -34.34 -3.24 23.32
N ALA A 14 -34.98 -4.41 23.41
CA ALA A 14 -36.42 -4.50 23.60
C ALA A 14 -36.81 -5.68 24.49
N GLU A 15 -37.85 -5.51 25.30
CA GLU A 15 -38.52 -6.61 26.00
C GLU A 15 -39.57 -7.23 25.08
N LEU A 16 -39.59 -8.56 25.01
CA LEU A 16 -40.46 -9.33 24.15
C LEU A 16 -41.10 -10.47 24.93
N GLU A 17 -42.31 -10.83 24.53
CA GLU A 17 -42.96 -12.06 24.97
C GLU A 17 -42.95 -13.05 23.81
N LEU A 18 -42.05 -14.04 23.88
CA LEU A 18 -41.85 -15.03 22.84
C LEU A 18 -42.33 -16.38 23.36
N ALA A 19 -43.44 -16.89 22.83
CA ALA A 19 -44.05 -18.16 23.23
C ALA A 19 -44.28 -18.28 24.76
N GLY A 20 -44.70 -17.18 25.40
CA GLY A 20 -44.96 -17.11 26.85
C GLY A 20 -43.70 -16.93 27.72
N LEU A 21 -42.52 -16.79 27.11
CA LEU A 21 -41.29 -16.42 27.80
C LEU A 21 -41.02 -14.93 27.65
N LYS A 22 -40.80 -14.23 28.77
CA LYS A 22 -40.29 -12.86 28.76
C LYS A 22 -38.79 -12.89 28.44
N VAL A 23 -38.43 -12.31 27.30
CA VAL A 23 -37.05 -12.26 26.80
C VAL A 23 -36.69 -10.82 26.49
N ARG A 24 -35.54 -10.38 26.97
CA ARG A 24 -34.93 -9.12 26.57
C ARG A 24 -33.99 -9.36 25.39
N ALA A 25 -34.33 -8.82 24.23
CA ALA A 25 -33.44 -8.71 23.09
C ALA A 25 -32.43 -7.59 23.36
N ILE A 26 -31.14 -7.86 23.17
CA ILE A 26 -30.05 -6.97 23.49
C ILE A 26 -29.16 -6.80 22.27
N ARG A 27 -28.91 -5.58 21.82
CA ARG A 27 -27.93 -5.30 20.78
C ARG A 27 -26.52 -5.58 21.28
N LEU A 28 -25.80 -6.44 20.55
CA LEU A 28 -24.42 -6.82 20.80
C LEU A 28 -23.60 -6.73 19.50
N PRO A 29 -23.44 -5.53 18.91
CA PRO A 29 -22.75 -5.36 17.63
C PRO A 29 -21.28 -5.80 17.67
N GLY A 30 -20.69 -5.97 16.49
CA GLY A 30 -19.25 -6.13 16.28
C GLY A 30 -18.85 -7.46 15.66
N HIS A 31 -19.55 -8.56 15.95
CA HIS A 31 -19.24 -9.84 15.31
C HIS A 31 -19.77 -9.90 13.87
N THR A 32 -21.05 -9.62 13.66
CA THR A 32 -21.73 -9.55 12.35
C THR A 32 -22.78 -8.44 12.31
N TYR A 33 -23.31 -8.12 11.12
CA TYR A 33 -24.38 -7.12 10.98
C TYR A 33 -25.64 -7.57 11.71
N GLY A 34 -26.17 -6.71 12.60
CA GLY A 34 -27.40 -6.99 13.33
C GLY A 34 -27.27 -8.06 14.43
N THR A 35 -26.06 -8.36 14.94
CA THR A 35 -25.88 -9.30 16.06
C THR A 35 -26.69 -8.87 17.29
N MET A 36 -27.50 -9.80 17.80
CA MET A 36 -28.33 -9.66 18.99
C MET A 36 -27.98 -10.77 19.99
N GLY A 37 -28.03 -10.43 21.28
CA GLY A 37 -28.14 -11.39 22.37
C GLY A 37 -29.55 -11.43 22.95
N TRP A 38 -29.85 -12.52 23.65
CA TRP A 38 -31.18 -12.79 24.19
C TRP A 38 -31.06 -13.16 25.67
N MET A 39 -31.59 -12.29 26.54
CA MET A 39 -31.56 -12.49 27.98
C MET A 39 -32.92 -12.94 28.50
N PHE A 40 -32.93 -13.95 29.36
CA PHE A 40 -34.16 -14.46 29.97
C PHE A 40 -33.87 -15.06 31.35
N THR A 41 -34.89 -15.09 32.20
CA THR A 41 -34.80 -15.67 33.54
C THR A 41 -35.59 -16.98 33.60
N ARG A 42 -34.97 -18.01 34.17
CA ARG A 42 -35.63 -19.29 34.43
C ARG A 42 -35.23 -19.78 35.82
N ASP A 43 -36.24 -20.12 36.64
CA ASP A 43 -36.05 -20.62 38.01
C ASP A 43 -35.14 -19.71 38.86
N GLY A 44 -35.28 -18.39 38.69
CA GLY A 44 -34.47 -17.38 39.37
C GLY A 44 -33.06 -17.18 38.81
N THR A 45 -32.67 -17.91 37.77
CA THR A 45 -31.35 -17.85 37.11
C THR A 45 -31.44 -17.06 35.81
N ASN A 46 -30.52 -16.11 35.59
CA ASN A 46 -30.46 -15.26 34.41
C ASN A 46 -29.48 -15.83 33.36
N TYR A 47 -29.99 -16.09 32.18
CA TYR A 47 -29.22 -16.57 31.03
C TYR A 47 -29.10 -15.47 30.00
N VAL A 48 -27.95 -15.40 29.30
CA VAL A 48 -27.82 -14.59 28.09
C VAL A 48 -27.23 -15.45 26.97
N ALA A 49 -27.99 -15.61 25.90
CA ALA A 49 -27.47 -16.17 24.65
C ALA A 49 -26.80 -15.08 23.83
N ILE A 50 -25.55 -15.30 23.40
CA ILE A 50 -24.72 -14.28 22.74
C ILE A 50 -24.29 -14.67 21.32
N GLY A 51 -24.65 -15.87 20.86
CA GLY A 51 -24.14 -16.41 19.60
C GLY A 51 -22.62 -16.46 19.59
N ASP A 52 -22.01 -16.09 18.47
CA ASP A 52 -20.55 -16.20 18.27
C ASP A 52 -19.76 -14.96 18.70
N LEU A 53 -20.39 -14.05 19.46
CA LEU A 53 -19.78 -12.80 19.90
C LEU A 53 -18.40 -13.00 20.56
N ILE A 54 -18.29 -13.99 21.46
CA ILE A 54 -17.03 -14.38 22.10
C ILE A 54 -17.08 -15.85 22.54
N MET A 55 -15.97 -16.55 22.37
CA MET A 55 -15.77 -17.94 22.80
C MET A 55 -15.04 -18.01 24.16
N PRO A 56 -15.03 -19.18 24.83
CA PRO A 56 -14.29 -19.34 26.08
C PRO A 56 -12.81 -18.96 25.93
N GLY A 57 -12.24 -18.33 26.95
CA GLY A 57 -10.86 -17.84 26.94
C GLY A 57 -10.69 -16.46 26.31
N GLY A 58 -11.78 -15.78 25.93
CA GLY A 58 -11.72 -14.46 25.30
C GLY A 58 -11.33 -14.50 23.82
N VAL A 59 -11.65 -15.60 23.14
CA VAL A 59 -11.30 -15.83 21.72
C VAL A 59 -12.46 -15.40 20.82
N LEU A 60 -12.16 -14.72 19.72
CA LEU A 60 -13.16 -14.40 18.68
C LEU A 60 -13.47 -15.65 17.84
N GLY A 61 -14.75 -15.93 17.61
CA GLY A 61 -15.20 -17.06 16.78
C GLY A 61 -14.71 -16.95 15.34
N TYR A 62 -15.10 -15.86 14.67
CA TYR A 62 -14.67 -15.53 13.31
C TYR A 62 -14.63 -14.01 13.13
N SER A 63 -13.50 -13.47 12.71
CA SER A 63 -13.31 -12.02 12.51
C SER A 63 -13.35 -11.58 11.04
N GLY A 64 -13.57 -12.51 10.10
CA GLY A 64 -13.61 -12.23 8.65
C GLY A 64 -15.00 -11.86 8.12
N SER A 65 -15.92 -11.44 8.98
CA SER A 65 -17.24 -10.98 8.57
C SER A 65 -17.13 -9.60 7.90
N VAL A 66 -17.96 -9.34 6.88
CA VAL A 66 -17.93 -8.14 6.01
C VAL A 66 -17.99 -6.82 6.80
N ASN A 67 -18.38 -6.84 8.08
CA ASN A 67 -18.54 -5.68 8.93
C ASN A 67 -18.09 -5.93 10.39
N PHE A 68 -17.10 -6.80 10.58
CA PHE A 68 -16.54 -7.06 11.90
C PHE A 68 -15.95 -5.78 12.53
N SER A 69 -16.18 -5.55 13.83
CA SER A 69 -15.68 -4.41 14.61
C SER A 69 -15.31 -4.86 16.02
N ALA A 70 -14.02 -4.95 16.31
CA ALA A 70 -13.51 -5.36 17.62
C ALA A 70 -13.87 -4.36 18.74
N GLU A 71 -13.94 -3.07 18.42
CA GLU A 71 -14.37 -2.04 19.36
C GLU A 71 -15.82 -2.27 19.80
N ASP A 72 -16.71 -2.55 18.83
CA ASP A 72 -18.11 -2.86 19.12
C ASP A 72 -18.26 -4.15 19.91
N VAL A 73 -17.44 -5.18 19.63
CA VAL A 73 -17.41 -6.40 20.46
C VAL A 73 -17.03 -6.06 21.90
N LEU A 74 -16.00 -5.25 22.14
CA LEU A 74 -15.62 -4.86 23.50
C LEU A 74 -16.72 -4.07 24.21
N GLN A 75 -17.38 -3.14 23.53
CA GLN A 75 -18.52 -2.42 24.09
C GLN A 75 -19.69 -3.36 24.41
N SER A 76 -19.93 -4.36 23.56
CA SER A 76 -20.91 -5.42 23.78
C SER A 76 -20.56 -6.29 24.99
N LEU A 77 -19.29 -6.66 25.17
CA LEU A 77 -18.84 -7.40 26.35
C LEU A 77 -18.97 -6.57 27.63
N ARG A 78 -18.61 -5.28 27.61
CA ARG A 78 -18.82 -4.37 28.75
C ARG A 78 -20.30 -4.21 29.07
N LYS A 79 -21.16 -4.17 28.05
CA LYS A 79 -22.62 -4.19 28.23
C LYS A 79 -23.08 -5.48 28.90
N LEU A 80 -22.61 -6.64 28.44
CA LEU A 80 -22.90 -7.94 29.06
C LEU A 80 -22.43 -8.02 30.52
N ALA A 81 -21.25 -7.50 30.83
CA ALA A 81 -20.74 -7.46 32.21
C ALA A 81 -21.66 -6.64 33.13
N ARG A 82 -22.22 -5.53 32.64
CA ARG A 82 -23.19 -4.71 33.39
C ARG A 82 -24.53 -5.41 33.62
N LEU A 83 -24.92 -6.32 32.72
CA LEU A 83 -26.15 -7.09 32.84
C LEU A 83 -26.07 -8.22 33.88
N LYS A 84 -24.86 -8.59 34.31
CA LYS A 84 -24.59 -9.62 35.34
C LYS A 84 -25.39 -10.92 35.12
N PRO A 85 -25.25 -11.59 33.95
CA PRO A 85 -25.84 -12.90 33.76
C PRO A 85 -25.25 -13.93 34.72
N ASP A 86 -26.04 -14.95 35.08
CA ASP A 86 -25.55 -16.11 35.81
C ASP A 86 -24.88 -17.12 34.86
N PHE A 87 -25.39 -17.22 33.62
CA PHE A 87 -24.83 -18.10 32.57
C PHE A 87 -24.81 -17.46 31.19
N ILE A 88 -23.79 -17.82 30.41
CA ILE A 88 -23.64 -17.48 28.99
C ILE A 88 -23.96 -18.71 28.14
N LEU A 89 -24.80 -18.52 27.12
CA LEU A 89 -25.08 -19.50 26.07
C LEU A 89 -24.38 -19.03 24.77
N PRO A 90 -23.15 -19.51 24.50
CA PRO A 90 -22.43 -19.14 23.27
C PRO A 90 -23.00 -19.92 22.07
N GLY A 91 -22.71 -19.46 20.85
CA GLY A 91 -23.01 -20.19 19.61
C GLY A 91 -22.14 -21.45 19.46
N HIS A 92 -20.93 -21.42 20.01
CA HIS A 92 -20.00 -22.54 20.06
C HIS A 92 -19.34 -22.73 21.44
N GLY A 93 -19.12 -23.99 21.80
CA GLY A 93 -18.50 -24.37 23.07
C GLY A 93 -19.51 -24.67 24.19
N PRO A 94 -19.02 -24.94 25.42
CA PRO A 94 -19.90 -25.27 26.53
C PRO A 94 -20.73 -24.06 26.96
N VAL A 95 -21.88 -24.31 27.56
CA VAL A 95 -22.58 -23.32 28.39
C VAL A 95 -21.81 -23.18 29.70
N GLY A 96 -21.67 -21.95 30.22
CA GLY A 96 -20.90 -21.76 31.43
C GLY A 96 -21.09 -20.40 32.09
N GLU A 97 -20.39 -20.23 33.21
CA GLU A 97 -20.34 -18.97 33.94
C GLU A 97 -19.80 -17.84 33.03
N PRO A 98 -20.09 -16.56 33.31
CA PRO A 98 -19.67 -15.47 32.44
C PRO A 98 -18.17 -15.21 32.43
N ALA A 99 -17.44 -15.56 33.49
CA ALA A 99 -16.05 -15.15 33.65
C ALA A 99 -15.11 -15.62 32.51
N PRO A 100 -15.17 -16.89 32.04
CA PRO A 100 -14.35 -17.35 30.91
C PRO A 100 -14.66 -16.69 29.57
N TYR A 101 -15.80 -16.01 29.43
CA TYR A 101 -16.25 -15.39 28.17
C TYR A 101 -16.13 -13.87 28.25
N VAL A 102 -16.88 -13.28 29.18
CA VAL A 102 -17.08 -11.84 29.32
C VAL A 102 -15.90 -11.21 30.03
N ALA A 103 -15.57 -11.66 31.25
CA ALA A 103 -14.46 -11.05 32.00
C ALA A 103 -13.14 -11.31 31.28
N LYS A 104 -12.91 -12.54 30.81
CA LYS A 104 -11.71 -12.87 30.04
C LYS A 104 -11.67 -12.16 28.68
N GLY A 105 -12.79 -12.05 27.98
CA GLY A 105 -12.89 -11.29 26.74
C GLY A 105 -12.63 -9.79 26.92
N ILE A 106 -13.07 -9.18 28.03
CA ILE A 106 -12.74 -7.79 28.39
C ILE A 106 -11.28 -7.67 28.81
N GLU A 107 -10.73 -8.62 29.56
CA GLU A 107 -9.33 -8.61 29.96
C GLU A 107 -8.40 -8.67 28.73
N VAL A 108 -8.65 -9.61 27.81
CA VAL A 108 -7.93 -9.68 26.52
C VAL A 108 -8.25 -8.42 25.69
N GLY A 109 -9.51 -7.98 25.71
CA GLY A 109 -10.03 -6.64 25.41
C GLY A 109 -9.04 -5.50 25.66
N GLU A 110 -8.78 -5.30 26.94
CA GLU A 110 -8.10 -4.13 27.44
C GLU A 110 -6.58 -4.31 27.39
N ALA A 111 -6.07 -5.53 27.62
CA ALA A 111 -4.65 -5.84 27.60
C ALA A 111 -4.01 -5.67 26.22
N THR A 112 -4.73 -5.97 25.14
CA THR A 112 -4.24 -5.77 23.76
C THR A 112 -4.64 -4.39 23.20
N GLY A 113 -5.50 -3.65 23.92
CA GLY A 113 -6.17 -2.44 23.45
C GLY A 113 -6.94 -2.60 22.14
N TRP A 114 -7.02 -3.81 21.57
CA TRP A 114 -7.36 -4.20 20.18
C TRP A 114 -6.99 -3.18 19.09
N SER A 115 -5.99 -2.39 19.41
CA SER A 115 -5.30 -1.35 18.65
C SER A 115 -3.80 -1.52 18.82
N ARG A 116 -3.33 -2.51 19.56
CA ARG A 116 -1.91 -2.72 19.81
C ARG A 116 -1.59 -4.20 19.61
N MET A 117 -1.12 -4.53 18.41
CA MET A 117 -0.37 -5.76 18.18
C MET A 117 1.09 -5.34 18.03
N VAL A 118 1.87 -5.47 19.11
CA VAL A 118 3.32 -5.65 19.01
C VAL A 118 3.54 -7.12 19.31
N PRO A 119 3.66 -7.99 18.29
CA PRO A 119 3.69 -9.42 18.51
C PRO A 119 4.97 -9.82 19.26
N VAL A 120 4.81 -10.41 20.45
CA VAL A 120 5.91 -11.01 21.21
C VAL A 120 6.20 -12.46 20.75
N LYS A 121 5.38 -13.03 19.85
CA LYS A 121 5.47 -14.39 19.24
C LYS A 121 4.77 -14.43 17.85
N PRO A 122 4.92 -15.48 17.01
CA PRO A 122 4.23 -15.57 15.73
C PRO A 122 2.74 -15.50 16.02
N ASP A 123 2.05 -14.58 15.39
CA ASP A 123 0.69 -14.22 15.79
C ASP A 123 -0.33 -15.04 14.99
N PRO A 124 -1.07 -15.97 15.63
CA PRO A 124 -2.12 -16.74 14.96
C PRO A 124 -3.26 -15.85 14.44
N LEU A 125 -3.37 -14.58 14.88
CA LEU A 125 -4.31 -13.58 14.33
C LEU A 125 -3.88 -13.01 12.97
N TYR A 126 -2.66 -13.28 12.50
CA TYR A 126 -2.17 -12.88 11.18
C TYR A 126 -1.77 -14.07 10.31
N GLY A 127 -1.59 -15.24 10.91
CA GLY A 127 -0.99 -16.39 10.24
C GLY A 127 0.47 -16.13 9.82
N PHE A 128 1.14 -15.17 10.48
CA PHE A 128 2.55 -14.88 10.27
C PHE A 128 3.42 -15.92 10.96
N THR A 129 4.37 -16.45 10.22
CA THR A 129 5.28 -17.50 10.68
C THR A 129 6.49 -16.92 11.40
N ARG A 130 6.84 -15.66 11.09
CA ARG A 130 7.91 -14.90 11.73
C ARG A 130 7.41 -13.93 12.80
N ARG A 131 8.34 -13.45 13.64
CA ARG A 131 8.07 -12.56 14.79
C ARG A 131 8.54 -11.12 14.58
N ASP A 132 9.36 -10.90 13.56
CA ASP A 132 10.03 -9.63 13.29
C ASP A 132 9.28 -8.78 12.26
N TRP A 133 8.05 -9.14 11.87
CA TRP A 133 7.24 -8.29 11.00
C TRP A 133 6.87 -6.98 11.70
N ILE A 134 7.07 -5.87 11.00
CA ILE A 134 6.49 -4.57 11.35
C ILE A 134 5.17 -4.43 10.57
N VAL A 135 4.15 -3.90 11.26
CA VAL A 135 2.81 -3.72 10.70
C VAL A 135 2.45 -2.24 10.78
N ALA A 136 2.06 -1.67 9.64
CA ALA A 136 1.46 -0.35 9.53
C ALA A 136 0.05 -0.47 8.91
N ALA A 137 -0.81 0.53 9.14
CA ALA A 137 -2.11 0.65 8.47
C ALA A 137 -2.98 -0.63 8.49
N TRP A 138 -3.19 -1.19 9.68
CA TRP A 138 -3.85 -2.50 9.87
C TRP A 138 -5.39 -2.43 9.81
N LEU A 139 -6.02 -3.43 9.16
CA LEU A 139 -7.46 -3.53 8.89
C LEU A 139 -8.04 -2.34 8.15
N GLU A 140 -7.22 -1.74 7.30
CA GLU A 140 -7.62 -0.65 6.44
C GLU A 140 -8.08 -1.18 5.07
N PRO A 141 -9.11 -0.59 4.45
CA PRO A 141 -9.53 -0.94 3.10
C PRO A 141 -8.59 -0.33 2.04
N ILE A 142 -7.32 -0.73 2.09
CA ILE A 142 -6.23 -0.15 1.29
C ILE A 142 -6.48 -0.37 -0.20
N ARG A 143 -6.43 0.72 -0.98
CA ARG A 143 -6.45 0.72 -2.45
C ARG A 143 -5.06 0.87 -3.04
N SER A 144 -4.24 1.71 -2.41
CA SER A 144 -2.87 2.02 -2.82
C SER A 144 -2.06 2.41 -1.58
N ALA A 145 -0.73 2.27 -1.65
CA ALA A 145 0.17 2.71 -0.61
C ALA A 145 1.37 3.42 -1.24
N ALA A 146 1.92 4.39 -0.51
CA ALA A 146 3.16 5.07 -0.83
C ALA A 146 4.08 5.02 0.39
N TYR A 147 5.39 5.04 0.12
CA TYR A 147 6.43 4.82 1.10
C TYR A 147 7.54 5.84 0.86
N GLY A 148 8.11 6.39 1.92
CA GLY A 148 9.14 7.42 1.85
C GLY A 148 9.10 8.33 3.07
N ASP A 149 10.08 9.20 3.20
CA ASP A 149 10.17 10.17 4.30
C ASP A 149 9.10 11.26 4.12
N ALA A 150 8.03 11.18 4.92
CA ALA A 150 6.88 12.05 4.79
C ALA A 150 6.97 13.29 5.68
N ASP A 151 7.71 13.24 6.79
CA ASP A 151 7.86 14.36 7.73
C ASP A 151 9.26 14.99 7.75
N GLY A 152 10.21 14.41 7.01
CA GLY A 152 11.56 14.94 6.84
C GLY A 152 12.53 14.52 7.93
N ASP A 153 12.22 13.47 8.69
CA ASP A 153 13.06 12.94 9.76
C ASP A 153 14.14 11.95 9.27
N GLY A 154 14.11 11.60 7.98
CA GLY A 154 15.03 10.67 7.33
C GLY A 154 14.65 9.20 7.46
N ARG A 155 13.49 8.87 8.04
CA ARG A 155 12.97 7.50 8.14
C ARG A 155 11.85 7.30 7.13
N PRO A 156 11.73 6.12 6.50
CA PRO A 156 10.63 5.84 5.60
C PRO A 156 9.32 5.66 6.37
N ASP A 157 8.33 6.47 6.02
CA ASP A 157 6.95 6.46 6.50
C ASP A 157 6.02 5.68 5.56
N VAL A 158 4.76 5.54 5.99
CA VAL A 158 3.73 4.81 5.25
C VAL A 158 2.49 5.69 5.07
N ALA A 159 2.11 5.94 3.82
CA ALA A 159 0.82 6.53 3.48
C ALA A 159 -0.06 5.51 2.75
N ILE A 160 -1.34 5.44 3.08
CA ILE A 160 -2.31 4.58 2.40
C ILE A 160 -3.48 5.39 1.86
N LEU A 161 -4.04 4.92 0.75
CA LEU A 161 -5.26 5.43 0.15
C LEU A 161 -6.42 4.49 0.46
N ILE A 162 -7.50 5.04 1.01
CA ILE A 162 -8.71 4.29 1.38
C ILE A 162 -9.96 4.95 0.79
N PRO A 163 -11.05 4.19 0.58
CA PRO A 163 -12.37 4.77 0.34
C PRO A 163 -12.84 5.59 1.54
N ALA A 164 -13.51 6.71 1.28
CA ALA A 164 -14.12 7.59 2.27
C ALA A 164 -15.57 7.95 1.86
N PRO A 165 -16.44 8.40 2.78
CA PRO A 165 -17.85 8.69 2.45
C PRO A 165 -18.04 9.71 1.32
N SER A 166 -17.11 10.66 1.18
CA SER A 166 -17.13 11.71 0.16
C SER A 166 -16.11 11.53 -0.97
N GLY A 167 -15.53 10.33 -1.14
CA GLY A 167 -14.52 10.07 -2.16
C GLY A 167 -13.45 9.11 -1.64
N SER A 168 -12.21 9.60 -1.50
CA SER A 168 -11.11 8.85 -0.90
C SER A 168 -10.45 9.66 0.21
N ALA A 169 -9.68 9.00 1.06
CA ALA A 169 -8.83 9.64 2.06
C ALA A 169 -7.44 9.03 2.06
N VAL A 170 -6.45 9.87 2.36
CA VAL A 170 -5.07 9.44 2.64
C VAL A 170 -4.90 9.36 4.15
N LYS A 171 -4.44 8.21 4.65
CA LYS A 171 -3.99 8.06 6.03
C LYS A 171 -2.48 7.92 6.06
N LEU A 172 -1.82 8.78 6.83
CA LEU A 172 -0.38 8.80 7.00
C LEU A 172 0.00 8.23 8.37
N TYR A 173 0.97 7.32 8.37
CA TYR A 173 1.53 6.67 9.56
C TYR A 173 3.02 6.94 9.58
N LEU A 174 3.47 7.70 10.58
CA LEU A 174 4.87 8.05 10.74
C LEU A 174 5.66 6.94 11.43
N ASN A 175 6.90 6.78 11.01
CA ASN A 175 7.84 5.81 11.51
C ASN A 175 8.58 6.33 12.75
N LYS A 176 8.13 5.90 13.92
CA LYS A 176 8.70 6.34 15.21
C LYS A 176 9.84 5.42 15.66
N GLY A 177 10.77 5.16 14.74
CA GLY A 177 11.91 4.26 14.93
C GLY A 177 11.52 2.79 14.97
N GLY A 178 10.98 2.26 13.86
CA GLY A 178 10.48 0.89 13.77
C GLY A 178 9.09 0.67 14.36
N ARG A 179 8.40 1.77 14.74
CA ARG A 179 7.07 1.70 15.34
C ARG A 179 6.10 2.62 14.62
N PHE A 180 5.00 2.04 14.15
CA PHE A 180 3.83 2.75 13.65
C PHE A 180 2.70 2.68 14.69
N ASP A 181 2.00 3.78 14.89
CA ASP A 181 0.80 3.79 15.74
C ASP A 181 -0.40 3.21 14.99
N LYS A 182 -1.40 2.72 15.73
CA LYS A 182 -2.58 2.10 15.11
C LYS A 182 -3.54 3.11 14.51
N GLN A 183 -3.58 4.30 15.09
CA GLN A 183 -4.26 5.43 14.47
C GLN A 183 -3.26 6.14 13.57
N PRO A 184 -3.69 6.64 12.41
CA PRO A 184 -2.84 7.45 11.57
C PRO A 184 -2.46 8.74 12.28
N ASP A 185 -1.24 9.22 12.04
CA ASP A 185 -0.76 10.52 12.51
C ASP A 185 -1.46 11.68 11.81
N CYS A 186 -1.88 11.47 10.55
CA CYS A 186 -2.69 12.41 9.80
C CYS A 186 -3.69 11.69 8.89
N THR A 187 -4.88 12.25 8.73
CA THR A 187 -5.86 11.83 7.72
C THR A 187 -6.26 13.03 6.89
N VAL A 188 -6.13 12.91 5.57
CA VAL A 188 -6.42 13.97 4.61
C VAL A 188 -7.50 13.50 3.65
N GLU A 189 -8.59 14.24 3.58
CA GLU A 189 -9.69 13.94 2.66
C GLU A 189 -9.34 14.37 1.23
N ALA A 190 -9.67 13.52 0.26
CA ALA A 190 -9.58 13.79 -1.17
C ALA A 190 -10.96 13.57 -1.81
N PRO A 191 -11.93 14.47 -1.57
CA PRO A 191 -13.32 14.25 -1.95
C PRO A 191 -13.53 14.22 -3.48
N ASP A 192 -12.67 14.90 -4.24
CA ASP A 192 -12.76 14.91 -5.71
C ASP A 192 -12.21 13.63 -6.36
N VAL A 193 -11.78 12.65 -5.57
CA VAL A 193 -11.24 11.36 -6.02
C VAL A 193 -12.13 10.23 -5.53
N GLU A 194 -13.23 9.99 -6.25
CA GLU A 194 -14.04 8.77 -6.06
C GLU A 194 -13.28 7.53 -6.56
N ASP A 195 -13.43 6.40 -5.86
CA ASP A 195 -12.76 5.13 -6.19
C ASP A 195 -11.25 5.30 -6.44
N GLY A 196 -10.54 5.82 -5.43
CA GLY A 196 -9.10 6.05 -5.48
C GLY A 196 -8.31 4.87 -6.05
N LEU A 197 -7.44 5.18 -7.00
CA LEU A 197 -6.64 4.26 -7.81
C LEU A 197 -5.18 4.26 -7.37
N LYS A 198 -4.49 5.41 -7.38
CA LYS A 198 -3.07 5.51 -7.00
C LYS A 198 -2.81 6.60 -5.97
N LEU A 199 -1.84 6.29 -5.12
CA LEU A 199 -1.18 7.21 -4.21
C LEU A 199 0.30 7.27 -4.57
N ARG A 200 0.85 8.48 -4.66
CA ARG A 200 2.29 8.73 -4.77
C ARG A 200 2.69 9.77 -3.75
N MET A 201 3.84 9.55 -3.14
CA MET A 201 4.53 10.53 -2.29
C MET A 201 5.56 11.25 -3.15
N VAL A 202 5.62 12.58 -3.04
CA VAL A 202 6.45 13.43 -3.91
C VAL A 202 6.81 14.71 -3.15
N HIS A 203 7.98 15.30 -3.40
CA HIS A 203 8.36 16.59 -2.80
C HIS A 203 8.24 17.70 -3.84
N LEU A 204 7.15 18.45 -3.81
CA LEU A 204 6.84 19.54 -4.74
C LEU A 204 7.17 20.91 -4.17
N ASN A 205 7.50 20.99 -2.89
CA ASN A 205 7.90 22.23 -2.27
C ASN A 205 9.24 22.06 -1.52
N THR A 206 9.74 23.15 -0.93
CA THR A 206 11.06 23.16 -0.27
C THR A 206 10.97 22.86 1.23
N ASP A 207 9.76 22.62 1.73
CA ASP A 207 9.59 22.07 3.07
C ASP A 207 10.00 20.60 3.09
N ARG A 208 10.25 20.09 4.29
CA ARG A 208 10.74 18.71 4.45
C ARG A 208 9.61 17.70 4.47
N VAL A 209 8.36 18.15 4.38
CA VAL A 209 7.18 17.29 4.39
C VAL A 209 6.90 16.86 2.96
N ALA A 210 6.55 15.60 2.77
CA ALA A 210 6.16 15.13 1.45
C ALA A 210 4.74 15.58 1.09
N ASP A 211 4.54 15.87 -0.18
CA ASP A 211 3.24 16.04 -0.82
C ASP A 211 2.72 14.70 -1.37
N PHE A 212 1.45 14.68 -1.77
CA PHE A 212 0.85 13.49 -2.36
C PHE A 212 0.12 13.76 -3.67
N LEU A 213 0.29 12.85 -4.65
CA LEU A 213 -0.66 12.71 -5.75
C LEU A 213 -1.66 11.61 -5.37
N VAL A 214 -2.95 11.95 -5.37
CA VAL A 214 -4.06 11.01 -5.21
C VAL A 214 -4.85 10.99 -6.51
N SER A 215 -5.08 9.83 -7.10
CA SER A 215 -5.78 9.74 -8.39
C SER A 215 -6.88 8.71 -8.40
N SER A 216 -7.79 8.84 -9.36
CA SER A 216 -8.78 7.84 -9.77
C SER A 216 -8.68 7.59 -11.27
N GLU A 217 -9.61 6.81 -11.80
CA GLU A 217 -9.80 6.65 -13.24
C GLU A 217 -10.13 7.97 -13.96
N ARG A 218 -10.59 9.01 -13.25
CA ARG A 218 -11.14 10.24 -13.87
C ARG A 218 -10.46 11.53 -13.44
N ALA A 219 -9.87 11.58 -12.26
CA ALA A 219 -9.33 12.80 -11.67
C ALA A 219 -8.03 12.52 -10.93
N ALA A 220 -7.26 13.57 -10.69
CA ALA A 220 -6.14 13.55 -9.76
C ALA A 220 -6.14 14.81 -8.91
N VAL A 221 -5.73 14.69 -7.66
CA VAL A 221 -5.58 15.77 -6.69
C VAL A 221 -4.15 15.76 -6.20
N LEU A 222 -3.52 16.94 -6.13
CA LEU A 222 -2.31 17.15 -5.36
C LEU A 222 -2.70 17.58 -3.94
N LEU A 223 -2.21 16.86 -2.93
CA LEU A 223 -2.28 17.26 -1.53
C LEU A 223 -0.92 17.86 -1.17
N ILE A 224 -0.88 19.19 -1.02
CA ILE A 224 0.37 19.94 -0.90
C ILE A 224 0.57 20.35 0.56
N SER A 225 1.67 19.94 1.20
CA SER A 225 2.00 20.29 2.58
C SER A 225 2.12 21.81 2.75
N GLN A 226 1.84 22.30 3.95
CA GLN A 226 1.86 23.74 4.26
C GLN A 226 2.78 24.00 5.45
N ASP A 227 3.72 24.93 5.26
CA ASP A 227 4.63 25.42 6.29
C ASP A 227 5.41 24.31 7.03
N GLY A 228 5.76 23.21 6.34
CA GLY A 228 6.49 22.08 6.92
C GLY A 228 5.68 21.32 7.98
N ARG A 229 4.35 21.30 7.85
CA ARG A 229 3.45 20.56 8.72
C ARG A 229 2.66 19.53 7.92
N LEU A 230 2.17 18.51 8.60
CA LEU A 230 1.19 17.54 8.08
C LEU A 230 -0.22 18.16 7.92
N ASP A 231 -0.27 19.36 7.35
CA ASP A 231 -1.47 20.09 6.97
C ASP A 231 -1.40 20.33 5.46
N PHE A 232 -2.48 19.99 4.76
CA PHE A 232 -2.43 19.82 3.31
C PHE A 232 -3.50 20.66 2.62
N ARG A 233 -3.06 21.43 1.62
CA ARG A 233 -3.96 22.07 0.68
C ARG A 233 -4.22 21.12 -0.48
N ALA A 234 -5.47 20.71 -0.65
CA ALA A 234 -5.90 19.95 -1.81
C ALA A 234 -6.02 20.85 -3.06
N GLN A 235 -5.49 20.38 -4.18
CA GLN A 235 -5.65 21.01 -5.48
C GLN A 235 -6.04 19.98 -6.54
N LEU A 236 -7.27 20.10 -7.05
CA LEU A 236 -7.74 19.30 -8.17
C LEU A 236 -6.97 19.62 -9.46
N LEU A 237 -6.58 18.58 -10.17
CA LEU A 237 -6.01 18.64 -11.51
C LEU A 237 -7.03 18.06 -12.50
N GLU A 238 -7.77 18.94 -13.16
CA GLU A 238 -8.80 18.55 -14.12
C GLU A 238 -8.21 17.86 -15.36
N GLY A 239 -8.96 16.91 -15.93
CA GLY A 239 -8.60 16.28 -17.20
C GLY A 239 -7.42 15.29 -17.13
N LEU A 240 -7.14 14.74 -15.94
CA LEU A 240 -6.11 13.71 -15.71
C LEU A 240 -6.72 12.35 -15.37
N PRO A 241 -7.23 11.59 -16.37
CA PRO A 241 -7.67 10.23 -16.14
C PRO A 241 -6.47 9.29 -15.92
N ARG A 242 -6.60 8.34 -15.00
CA ARG A 242 -5.63 7.23 -14.82
C ARG A 242 -4.19 7.71 -14.59
N ALA A 243 -4.02 8.79 -13.84
CA ALA A 243 -2.72 9.18 -13.35
C ALA A 243 -2.17 8.05 -12.46
N VAL A 244 -0.98 7.54 -12.78
CA VAL A 244 -0.35 6.44 -12.05
C VAL A 244 1.03 6.75 -11.50
N GLN A 245 1.60 7.88 -11.88
CA GLN A 245 2.92 8.28 -11.41
C GLN A 245 2.99 9.78 -11.23
N ALA A 246 3.75 10.23 -10.24
CA ALA A 246 4.09 11.62 -9.99
C ALA A 246 5.58 11.71 -9.69
N LEU A 247 6.30 12.57 -10.41
CA LEU A 247 7.73 12.78 -10.23
C LEU A 247 7.99 14.27 -10.13
N ALA A 248 8.69 14.68 -9.07
CA ALA A 248 9.10 16.07 -8.88
C ALA A 248 10.34 16.37 -9.73
N GLY A 249 10.37 17.55 -10.32
CA GLY A 249 11.55 18.09 -10.99
C GLY A 249 11.28 19.48 -11.52
N ASP A 250 12.29 20.32 -11.58
CA ASP A 250 12.19 21.59 -12.30
C ASP A 250 12.26 21.28 -13.80
N PHE A 251 11.14 21.40 -14.53
CA PHE A 251 11.06 21.08 -15.97
C PHE A 251 11.10 22.30 -16.89
N ASN A 252 11.19 23.51 -16.33
CA ASN A 252 11.21 24.77 -17.08
C ASN A 252 12.38 25.71 -16.69
N SER A 253 13.26 25.27 -15.78
CA SER A 253 14.39 26.00 -15.22
C SER A 253 14.01 27.27 -14.44
N ASP A 254 12.88 27.27 -13.74
CA ASP A 254 12.44 28.40 -12.90
C ASP A 254 12.83 28.26 -11.42
N GLY A 255 13.47 27.15 -11.04
CA GLY A 255 13.92 26.85 -9.70
C GLY A 255 12.86 26.26 -8.78
N LEU A 256 11.64 26.01 -9.27
CA LEU A 256 10.56 25.35 -8.53
C LEU A 256 10.42 23.89 -8.97
N ALA A 257 9.99 23.02 -8.05
CA ALA A 257 9.67 21.65 -8.39
C ALA A 257 8.31 21.58 -9.10
N ASP A 258 8.29 21.29 -10.39
CA ASP A 258 7.08 20.91 -11.10
C ASP A 258 6.74 19.44 -10.83
N CYS A 259 5.56 19.00 -11.26
CA CYS A 259 5.13 17.60 -11.14
C CYS A 259 4.88 16.97 -12.50
N LEU A 260 5.72 16.02 -12.92
CA LEU A 260 5.44 15.18 -14.08
C LEU A 260 4.47 14.07 -13.67
N ILE A 261 3.34 13.99 -14.37
CA ILE A 261 2.26 13.05 -14.12
C ILE A 261 2.17 12.05 -15.28
N GLY A 262 2.50 10.79 -14.97
CA GLY A 262 2.37 9.66 -15.88
C GLY A 262 0.94 9.12 -15.87
N GLN A 263 0.42 8.74 -17.04
CA GLN A 263 -0.96 8.24 -17.21
C GLN A 263 -0.94 6.95 -18.02
N ARG A 264 -1.68 5.92 -17.57
CA ARG A 264 -1.76 4.64 -18.31
C ARG A 264 -2.70 4.77 -19.51
N PHE A 265 -2.33 4.12 -20.62
CA PHE A 265 -3.14 4.01 -21.84
C PHE A 265 -3.44 5.34 -22.55
N VAL A 266 -2.60 6.37 -22.36
CA VAL A 266 -2.70 7.63 -23.10
C VAL A 266 -1.39 7.91 -23.83
N ASP A 267 -1.49 8.59 -24.96
CA ASP A 267 -0.33 9.20 -25.62
C ASP A 267 0.01 10.51 -24.91
N GLY A 268 1.29 10.84 -24.75
CA GLY A 268 1.70 12.04 -24.02
C GLY A 268 1.77 11.83 -22.51
N PHE A 269 2.24 12.86 -21.82
CA PHE A 269 2.22 12.95 -20.36
C PHE A 269 1.82 14.36 -19.97
N THR A 270 1.53 14.59 -18.69
CA THR A 270 1.16 15.92 -18.20
C THR A 270 2.28 16.43 -17.31
N VAL A 271 2.59 17.71 -17.41
CA VAL A 271 3.37 18.41 -16.39
C VAL A 271 2.44 19.39 -15.69
N ALA A 272 2.35 19.30 -14.37
CA ALA A 272 1.74 20.32 -13.54
C ALA A 272 2.82 21.32 -13.14
N TRP A 273 2.74 22.50 -13.75
CA TRP A 273 3.72 23.57 -13.58
C TRP A 273 3.47 24.32 -12.28
N GLN A 274 4.48 24.45 -11.45
CA GLN A 274 4.37 25.20 -10.20
C GLN A 274 4.52 26.71 -10.47
N ALA A 275 3.64 27.52 -9.87
CA ALA A 275 3.81 28.97 -9.85
C ALA A 275 4.47 29.41 -8.52
N GLN A 276 5.08 30.58 -8.50
CA GLN A 276 5.74 31.17 -7.30
C GLN A 276 4.86 31.23 -6.04
N GLN A 277 3.54 31.27 -6.21
CA GLN A 277 2.56 31.23 -5.10
C GLN A 277 2.19 29.80 -4.64
N GLY A 278 2.88 28.78 -5.15
CA GLY A 278 2.68 27.35 -4.86
C GLY A 278 1.48 26.71 -5.55
N SER A 279 0.78 27.40 -6.46
CA SER A 279 -0.35 26.82 -7.22
C SER A 279 0.14 26.06 -8.45
N PHE A 280 -0.49 24.95 -8.79
CA PHE A 280 -0.11 24.16 -9.96
C PHE A 280 -1.02 24.42 -11.17
N ARG A 281 -0.46 24.37 -12.38
CA ARG A 281 -1.26 24.37 -13.62
C ARG A 281 -0.88 23.15 -14.47
N ALA A 282 -1.77 22.17 -14.53
CA ALA A 282 -1.60 21.01 -15.39
C ALA A 282 -1.70 21.39 -16.88
N ALA A 283 -0.72 20.95 -17.67
CA ALA A 283 -0.76 21.03 -19.12
C ALA A 283 -0.24 19.73 -19.73
N ARG A 284 -0.99 19.18 -20.70
CA ARG A 284 -0.56 17.99 -21.44
C ARG A 284 0.60 18.35 -22.36
N HIS A 285 1.70 17.61 -22.25
CA HIS A 285 2.79 17.63 -23.21
C HIS A 285 2.43 16.70 -24.37
N ASN A 286 2.07 17.29 -25.51
CA ASN A 286 1.67 16.54 -26.71
C ASN A 286 2.89 16.04 -27.50
N ALA A 287 3.75 15.26 -26.85
CA ALA A 287 4.87 14.61 -27.50
C ALA A 287 4.39 13.52 -28.48
N LYS A 288 5.15 13.31 -29.56
CA LYS A 288 4.98 12.15 -30.45
C LYS A 288 5.48 10.89 -29.75
N MET A 289 4.65 10.31 -28.89
CA MET A 289 4.98 9.13 -28.07
C MET A 289 3.89 8.08 -28.11
N GLN A 290 4.25 6.84 -27.77
CA GLN A 290 3.30 5.73 -27.64
C GLN A 290 2.80 5.62 -26.20
N GLY A 291 1.63 5.00 -26.00
CA GLY A 291 1.18 4.63 -24.67
C GLY A 291 2.21 3.83 -23.85
N TYR A 292 2.23 4.08 -22.55
CA TYR A 292 3.16 3.51 -21.57
C TYR A 292 2.42 3.14 -20.28
N PHE A 293 3.15 2.53 -19.34
CA PHE A 293 2.59 2.11 -18.05
C PHE A 293 3.30 2.73 -16.86
N ASP A 294 4.54 3.18 -17.06
CA ASP A 294 5.40 3.73 -16.03
C ASP A 294 6.37 4.77 -16.62
N VAL A 295 6.83 5.67 -15.76
CA VAL A 295 7.75 6.76 -16.08
C VAL A 295 8.68 6.96 -14.89
N GLU A 296 9.96 7.23 -15.15
CA GLU A 296 10.98 7.49 -14.12
C GLU A 296 11.87 8.66 -14.59
N LEU A 297 12.57 9.30 -13.65
CA LEU A 297 13.53 10.37 -13.89
C LEU A 297 14.95 9.92 -13.57
N ALA A 298 15.91 10.19 -14.45
CA ALA A 298 17.33 9.99 -14.17
C ALA A 298 18.25 10.79 -15.09
N ASP A 299 19.36 11.30 -14.54
CA ASP A 299 20.44 11.92 -15.33
C ASP A 299 21.28 10.82 -16.00
N ILE A 300 20.82 10.38 -17.18
CA ILE A 300 21.45 9.30 -17.93
C ILE A 300 22.63 9.77 -18.78
N ASP A 301 22.74 11.06 -19.10
CA ASP A 301 23.83 11.61 -19.91
C ASP A 301 24.93 12.30 -19.08
N GLY A 302 24.71 12.42 -17.77
CA GLY A 302 25.66 13.02 -16.83
C GLY A 302 25.81 14.52 -17.01
N ASP A 303 24.75 15.22 -17.43
CA ASP A 303 24.73 16.68 -17.59
C ASP A 303 24.23 17.43 -16.34
N GLY A 304 23.75 16.70 -15.33
CA GLY A 304 23.22 17.22 -14.08
C GLY A 304 21.71 17.45 -14.06
N GLN A 305 21.00 17.20 -15.17
CA GLN A 305 19.55 17.30 -15.25
C GLN A 305 18.92 15.93 -15.45
N ALA A 306 17.84 15.65 -14.73
CA ALA A 306 17.17 14.36 -14.86
C ALA A 306 16.35 14.30 -16.16
N ASP A 307 16.67 13.32 -17.01
CA ASP A 307 15.93 12.98 -18.21
C ASP A 307 14.67 12.16 -17.89
N VAL A 308 13.72 12.12 -18.83
CA VAL A 308 12.46 11.38 -18.65
C VAL A 308 12.50 10.07 -19.43
N LEU A 309 12.31 8.96 -18.71
CA LEU A 309 12.31 7.61 -19.26
C LEU A 309 10.91 7.02 -19.16
N PHE A 310 10.42 6.42 -20.24
CA PHE A 310 9.12 5.76 -20.27
C PHE A 310 9.28 4.25 -20.42
N SER A 311 8.39 3.49 -19.79
CA SER A 311 8.44 2.03 -19.82
C SER A 311 8.22 1.41 -21.20
N ASN A 312 7.70 2.20 -22.16
CA ASN A 312 7.62 1.80 -23.56
C ASN A 312 9.01 1.81 -24.27
N GLY A 313 10.08 2.21 -23.55
CA GLY A 313 11.46 2.32 -24.01
C GLY A 313 11.82 3.71 -24.54
N GLU A 314 10.87 4.66 -24.60
CA GLU A 314 11.13 6.00 -25.10
C GLU A 314 11.86 6.86 -24.07
N VAL A 315 12.90 7.58 -24.52
CA VAL A 315 13.72 8.43 -23.67
C VAL A 315 13.70 9.86 -24.19
N PHE A 316 13.37 10.79 -23.30
CA PHE A 316 13.29 12.22 -23.55
C PHE A 316 14.42 12.91 -22.82
N ARG A 317 15.57 13.01 -23.50
CA ARG A 317 16.68 13.79 -23.00
C ARG A 317 16.35 15.28 -23.02
N ARG A 318 16.51 15.94 -21.89
CA ARG A 318 16.22 17.37 -21.72
C ARG A 318 17.34 18.22 -22.30
N SER A 319 17.03 19.47 -22.66
CA SER A 319 18.07 20.42 -23.06
C SER A 319 18.83 20.96 -21.84
N ALA A 320 19.93 21.66 -22.07
CA ALA A 320 20.69 22.35 -21.01
C ALA A 320 19.84 23.38 -20.23
N GLU A 321 18.78 23.89 -20.85
CA GLU A 321 17.80 24.81 -20.27
C GLU A 321 16.58 24.08 -19.69
N GLY A 322 16.68 22.77 -19.51
CA GLY A 322 15.65 21.96 -18.89
C GLY A 322 14.43 21.67 -19.77
N ARG A 323 14.40 22.11 -21.02
CA ARG A 323 13.23 21.94 -21.88
C ARG A 323 13.06 20.49 -22.34
N LEU A 324 11.82 20.00 -22.28
CA LEU A 324 11.42 18.71 -22.85
C LEU A 324 11.35 18.77 -24.38
N PRO A 325 11.88 17.76 -25.11
CA PRO A 325 11.76 17.69 -26.55
C PRO A 325 10.33 17.33 -27.00
N ASP A 326 10.00 17.64 -28.26
CA ASP A 326 8.67 17.37 -28.87
C ASP A 326 8.45 15.87 -29.19
N GLY A 327 9.46 15.03 -28.97
CA GLY A 327 9.42 13.58 -29.19
C GLY A 327 10.63 12.88 -28.59
N PRO A 328 10.66 11.54 -28.59
CA PRO A 328 11.74 10.77 -28.00
C PRO A 328 13.05 11.02 -28.74
N THR A 329 14.10 11.23 -27.95
CA THR A 329 15.48 11.43 -28.44
C THR A 329 16.12 10.12 -28.87
N TRP A 330 15.80 9.02 -28.19
CA TRP A 330 16.09 7.66 -28.64
C TRP A 330 15.10 6.65 -28.02
N ARG A 331 15.26 5.38 -28.38
CA ARG A 331 14.43 4.28 -27.89
C ARG A 331 15.28 3.09 -27.44
N LEU A 332 14.97 2.58 -26.27
CA LEU A 332 15.45 1.31 -25.72
C LEU A 332 14.55 0.18 -26.22
N GLN A 333 15.15 -0.93 -26.62
CA GLN A 333 14.44 -2.12 -27.03
C GLN A 333 13.78 -2.78 -25.82
N ARG A 334 12.47 -2.99 -25.91
CA ARG A 334 11.68 -3.71 -24.93
C ARG A 334 11.93 -5.22 -25.01
N PRO A 335 11.79 -5.95 -23.88
CA PRO A 335 11.93 -7.40 -23.86
C PRO A 335 10.77 -8.15 -24.53
N SER A 336 9.56 -7.56 -24.58
CA SER A 336 8.40 -8.11 -25.29
C SER A 336 7.46 -7.02 -25.80
N SER A 337 6.44 -7.43 -26.56
CA SER A 337 5.46 -6.49 -27.15
C SER A 337 4.39 -6.02 -26.17
N GLY A 338 4.20 -6.76 -25.06
CA GLY A 338 3.17 -6.52 -24.05
C GLY A 338 3.47 -5.36 -23.09
N TRP A 339 2.81 -5.39 -21.94
CA TRP A 339 2.98 -4.38 -20.90
C TRP A 339 4.40 -4.43 -20.36
N THR A 340 5.04 -3.28 -20.33
CA THR A 340 6.41 -3.12 -19.86
C THR A 340 6.41 -2.18 -18.66
N PHE A 341 7.16 -2.55 -17.64
CA PHE A 341 7.43 -1.76 -16.44
C PHE A 341 8.94 -1.48 -16.36
N MET A 342 9.35 -0.57 -15.48
CA MET A 342 10.71 -0.05 -15.48
C MET A 342 11.27 0.11 -14.07
N ALA A 343 12.57 -0.08 -13.94
CA ALA A 343 13.35 0.43 -12.82
C ALA A 343 14.62 1.08 -13.36
N VAL A 344 15.06 2.14 -12.68
CA VAL A 344 16.28 2.87 -12.98
C VAL A 344 17.16 2.88 -11.73
N GLY A 345 18.43 2.54 -11.87
CA GLY A 345 19.38 2.43 -10.76
C GLY A 345 20.75 2.00 -11.25
N ASP A 346 21.79 2.15 -10.43
CA ASP A 346 23.14 1.68 -10.74
C ASP A 346 23.24 0.18 -10.40
N PHE A 347 23.06 -0.69 -11.39
CA PHE A 347 23.05 -2.15 -11.18
C PHE A 347 24.44 -2.78 -11.28
N ASN A 348 25.44 -2.02 -11.73
CA ASN A 348 26.80 -2.51 -11.99
C ASN A 348 27.90 -1.80 -11.18
N GLY A 349 27.52 -0.90 -10.27
CA GLY A 349 28.38 -0.19 -9.32
C GLY A 349 29.27 0.89 -9.95
N ASP A 350 28.95 1.38 -11.14
CA ASP A 350 29.75 2.38 -11.85
C ASP A 350 29.30 3.84 -11.60
N ARG A 351 28.27 4.00 -10.75
CA ARG A 351 27.60 5.25 -10.35
C ARG A 351 26.88 5.97 -11.48
N ARG A 352 26.52 5.27 -12.55
CA ARG A 352 25.62 5.79 -13.58
C ARG A 352 24.28 5.06 -13.51
N PRO A 353 23.17 5.76 -13.79
CA PRO A 353 21.86 5.11 -13.80
C PRO A 353 21.74 4.20 -15.03
N ASP A 354 21.54 2.92 -14.77
CA ASP A 354 21.16 1.90 -15.74
C ASP A 354 19.64 1.74 -15.80
N VAL A 355 19.14 1.06 -16.85
CA VAL A 355 17.70 0.87 -17.05
C VAL A 355 17.35 -0.61 -17.17
N ALA A 356 16.41 -1.07 -16.33
CA ALA A 356 15.81 -2.40 -16.42
C ALA A 356 14.35 -2.27 -16.91
N LEU A 357 14.06 -2.85 -18.07
CA LEU A 357 12.70 -2.96 -18.62
C LEU A 357 12.18 -4.38 -18.41
N LEU A 358 11.00 -4.51 -17.79
CA LEU A 358 10.42 -5.79 -17.40
C LEU A 358 9.09 -5.99 -18.12
N ALA A 359 8.90 -7.16 -18.70
CA ALA A 359 7.63 -7.52 -19.31
C ALA A 359 7.32 -9.01 -19.14
N GLN A 360 6.06 -9.36 -19.24
CA GLN A 360 5.64 -10.75 -19.35
C GLN A 360 6.12 -11.33 -20.69
N LYS A 361 6.68 -12.55 -20.68
CA LYS A 361 7.08 -13.27 -21.90
C LYS A 361 5.84 -13.61 -22.73
N ASP A 362 5.89 -13.31 -24.03
CA ASP A 362 4.80 -13.63 -24.95
C ASP A 362 4.49 -15.14 -24.92
N GLY A 363 3.21 -15.49 -24.72
CA GLY A 363 2.76 -16.88 -24.61
C GLY A 363 3.01 -17.54 -23.24
N SER A 364 3.44 -16.81 -22.22
CA SER A 364 3.61 -17.33 -20.85
C SER A 364 2.95 -16.43 -19.82
N GLU A 365 2.23 -17.01 -18.86
CA GLU A 365 1.69 -16.29 -17.69
C GLU A 365 2.63 -16.34 -16.47
N ARG A 366 3.82 -16.94 -16.60
CA ARG A 366 4.72 -17.21 -15.46
C ARG A 366 6.10 -16.58 -15.59
N ILE A 367 6.58 -16.41 -16.82
CA ILE A 367 7.94 -15.93 -17.09
C ILE A 367 7.96 -14.41 -17.27
N CYS A 368 8.69 -13.73 -16.38
CA CYS A 368 9.09 -12.34 -16.55
C CYS A 368 10.40 -12.27 -17.35
N LEU A 369 10.43 -11.43 -18.38
CA LEU A 369 11.64 -11.04 -19.10
C LEU A 369 12.14 -9.71 -18.54
N ILE A 370 13.44 -9.63 -18.27
CA ILE A 370 14.11 -8.43 -17.79
C ILE A 370 15.19 -8.06 -18.80
N ALA A 371 14.99 -6.98 -19.56
CA ALA A 371 15.97 -6.41 -20.46
C ALA A 371 16.73 -5.31 -19.71
N VAL A 372 18.02 -5.52 -19.46
CA VAL A 372 18.91 -4.58 -18.78
C VAL A 372 19.74 -3.86 -19.82
N HIS A 373 19.76 -2.52 -19.73
CA HIS A 373 20.53 -1.63 -20.57
C HIS A 373 21.48 -0.83 -19.67
N TYR A 374 22.78 -1.05 -19.83
CA TYR A 374 23.80 -0.41 -19.01
C TYR A 374 24.21 0.94 -19.59
N ASN A 375 24.47 1.88 -18.70
CA ASN A 375 24.98 3.18 -19.06
C ASN A 375 26.50 3.13 -19.25
N THR A 376 26.95 3.54 -20.43
CA THR A 376 28.36 3.53 -20.84
C THR A 376 29.11 4.80 -20.43
N GLY A 377 28.39 5.84 -20.00
CA GLY A 377 28.92 7.16 -19.72
C GLY A 377 29.23 8.03 -20.95
N ASP A 378 28.91 7.55 -22.16
CA ASP A 378 28.97 8.37 -23.37
C ASP A 378 27.82 9.39 -23.39
N ARG A 379 28.12 10.68 -23.15
CA ARG A 379 27.12 11.76 -23.10
C ARG A 379 26.25 11.91 -24.36
N GLN A 380 26.70 11.43 -25.52
CA GLN A 380 25.91 11.51 -26.76
C GLN A 380 24.99 10.30 -26.93
N LYS A 381 25.44 9.14 -26.47
CA LYS A 381 24.69 7.89 -26.54
C LYS A 381 24.94 7.05 -25.27
N PRO A 382 24.37 7.46 -24.13
CA PRO A 382 24.78 6.88 -22.86
C PRO A 382 24.41 5.40 -22.77
N ILE A 383 23.27 5.04 -23.33
CA ILE A 383 22.74 3.68 -23.32
C ILE A 383 22.58 3.17 -24.76
N ALA A 384 22.93 1.91 -25.00
CA ALA A 384 22.66 1.26 -26.27
C ALA A 384 21.16 1.04 -26.48
N GLY A 385 20.65 1.17 -27.70
CA GLY A 385 19.24 0.90 -27.98
C GLY A 385 18.84 -0.58 -27.86
N ARG A 386 19.79 -1.51 -27.84
CA ARG A 386 19.56 -2.95 -27.62
C ARG A 386 19.95 -3.29 -26.19
N PRO A 387 19.27 -4.24 -25.52
CA PRO A 387 19.68 -4.67 -24.19
C PRO A 387 21.08 -5.28 -24.24
N ASP A 388 21.88 -4.96 -23.22
CA ASP A 388 23.14 -5.63 -22.96
C ASP A 388 22.89 -7.04 -22.42
N LYS A 389 21.79 -7.20 -21.66
CA LYS A 389 21.39 -8.47 -21.07
C LYS A 389 19.89 -8.68 -21.07
N THR A 390 19.47 -9.93 -21.28
CA THR A 390 18.09 -10.36 -21.07
C THR A 390 18.07 -11.53 -20.08
N ILE A 391 17.26 -11.42 -19.03
CA ILE A 391 17.08 -12.45 -18.01
C ILE A 391 15.65 -12.99 -18.08
N GLU A 392 15.50 -14.32 -18.05
CA GLU A 392 14.20 -14.96 -17.86
C GLU A 392 14.04 -15.38 -16.39
N LEU A 393 13.04 -14.83 -15.71
CA LEU A 393 12.72 -15.14 -14.32
C LEU A 393 11.34 -15.82 -14.26
N ASP A 394 11.29 -17.07 -13.80
CA ASP A 394 10.03 -17.74 -13.49
C ASP A 394 9.50 -17.26 -12.13
N LEU A 395 8.48 -16.39 -12.18
CA LEU A 395 7.74 -15.95 -10.99
C LEU A 395 6.61 -16.91 -10.63
N GLY A 396 6.34 -17.89 -11.50
CA GLY A 396 5.27 -18.85 -11.35
C GLY A 396 3.86 -18.33 -11.63
N ARG A 397 3.73 -17.04 -11.91
CA ARG A 397 2.48 -16.30 -12.12
C ARG A 397 2.80 -14.92 -12.71
N GLY A 398 1.75 -14.14 -12.99
CA GLY A 398 1.88 -12.87 -13.71
C GLY A 398 2.61 -11.79 -12.93
N LEU A 399 3.48 -11.07 -13.64
CA LEU A 399 4.23 -9.92 -13.12
C LEU A 399 3.32 -8.91 -12.39
N LEU A 400 3.80 -8.40 -11.25
CA LEU A 400 3.13 -7.34 -10.49
C LEU A 400 2.92 -6.09 -11.34
N ARG A 401 1.72 -5.49 -11.27
CA ARG A 401 1.45 -4.19 -11.90
C ARG A 401 1.90 -3.14 -10.90
N ASP A 402 2.72 -2.17 -11.32
CA ASP A 402 3.30 -1.09 -10.47
C ASP A 402 4.67 -1.37 -9.82
N GLY A 403 5.32 -2.50 -10.13
CA GLY A 403 6.76 -2.74 -9.89
C GLY A 403 7.52 -2.87 -11.21
N PRO A 404 8.86 -2.99 -11.24
CA PRO A 404 9.80 -3.34 -10.16
C PRO A 404 10.29 -2.17 -9.30
N THR A 405 11.16 -2.48 -8.33
CA THR A 405 11.86 -1.49 -7.48
C THR A 405 13.37 -1.68 -7.58
N ALA A 406 14.11 -0.60 -7.85
CA ALA A 406 15.57 -0.56 -7.70
C ALA A 406 15.91 0.00 -6.31
N ALA A 407 16.72 -0.73 -5.55
CA ALA A 407 17.21 -0.31 -4.24
C ALA A 407 18.38 -1.17 -3.81
N ASP A 408 19.30 -0.64 -2.99
CA ASP A 408 20.36 -1.44 -2.39
C ASP A 408 19.78 -2.32 -1.25
N TRP A 409 19.40 -3.55 -1.59
CA TRP A 409 18.78 -4.48 -0.64
C TRP A 409 19.81 -5.08 0.32
N ASN A 410 21.06 -5.21 -0.11
CA ASN A 410 22.09 -5.94 0.63
C ASN A 410 23.13 -5.03 1.32
N GLY A 411 23.09 -3.73 1.07
CA GLY A 411 23.94 -2.72 1.71
C GLY A 411 25.34 -2.62 1.10
N ASP A 412 25.56 -3.08 -0.13
CA ASP A 412 26.87 -3.02 -0.80
C ASP A 412 27.10 -1.73 -1.59
N GLY A 413 26.13 -0.82 -1.58
CA GLY A 413 26.17 0.45 -2.31
C GLY A 413 25.87 0.32 -3.80
N VAL A 414 25.40 -0.85 -4.27
CA VAL A 414 24.94 -1.08 -5.64
C VAL A 414 23.44 -1.34 -5.62
N CYS A 415 22.69 -0.82 -6.59
CA CYS A 415 21.27 -1.10 -6.66
C CYS A 415 21.03 -2.58 -6.99
N ASP A 416 20.10 -3.18 -6.25
CA ASP A 416 19.49 -4.46 -6.54
C ASP A 416 18.12 -4.25 -7.21
N LEU A 417 17.61 -5.28 -7.89
CA LEU A 417 16.31 -5.23 -8.56
C LEU A 417 15.30 -6.15 -7.85
N VAL A 418 14.28 -5.57 -7.23
CA VAL A 418 13.18 -6.28 -6.59
C VAL A 418 12.03 -6.51 -7.58
N VAL A 419 11.71 -7.78 -7.80
CA VAL A 419 10.67 -8.23 -8.73
C VAL A 419 9.73 -9.18 -7.99
N SER A 420 8.43 -9.04 -8.20
CA SER A 420 7.44 -9.96 -7.64
C SER A 420 6.27 -10.16 -8.60
N ALA A 421 5.39 -11.08 -8.23
CA ALA A 421 4.14 -11.32 -8.93
C ALA A 421 2.95 -10.89 -8.08
N GLY A 422 1.86 -10.53 -8.76
CA GLY A 422 0.62 -10.17 -8.10
C GLY A 422 0.02 -11.36 -7.34
N GLN A 423 -0.45 -11.10 -6.12
CA GLN A 423 -1.02 -12.09 -5.20
C GLN A 423 -0.06 -13.25 -4.88
N ASP A 424 1.25 -13.03 -5.01
CA ASP A 424 2.27 -13.96 -4.55
C ASP A 424 2.67 -13.66 -3.11
N THR A 425 3.25 -14.65 -2.46
CA THR A 425 3.83 -14.56 -1.12
C THR A 425 5.36 -14.55 -1.20
N LYS A 426 5.92 -14.10 -2.33
CA LYS A 426 7.35 -14.08 -2.60
C LYS A 426 7.72 -12.84 -3.38
N ALA A 427 8.85 -12.24 -3.01
CA ALA A 427 9.60 -11.33 -3.86
C ALA A 427 10.95 -11.95 -4.21
N VAL A 428 11.45 -11.67 -5.40
CA VAL A 428 12.78 -12.07 -5.87
C VAL A 428 13.62 -10.82 -6.00
N VAL A 429 14.75 -10.79 -5.31
CA VAL A 429 15.74 -9.72 -5.42
C VAL A 429 16.88 -10.22 -6.28
N LEU A 430 17.12 -9.61 -7.44
CA LEU A 430 18.32 -9.84 -8.24
C LEU A 430 19.40 -8.87 -7.77
N LEU A 431 20.53 -9.40 -7.32
CA LEU A 431 21.59 -8.61 -6.71
C LEU A 431 22.48 -7.95 -7.78
N GLY A 432 22.65 -6.64 -7.68
CA GLY A 432 23.63 -5.85 -8.41
C GLY A 432 25.06 -6.18 -7.98
N SER A 433 26.05 -5.70 -8.72
CA SER A 433 27.46 -5.87 -8.33
C SER A 433 28.41 -4.92 -9.04
N SER A 434 29.36 -4.36 -8.30
CA SER A 434 30.47 -3.55 -8.82
C SER A 434 31.47 -4.31 -9.72
N SER A 435 31.40 -5.65 -9.71
CA SER A 435 32.32 -6.52 -10.44
C SER A 435 31.70 -7.23 -11.64
N ARG A 436 30.37 -7.14 -11.82
CA ARG A 436 29.57 -7.97 -12.74
C ARG A 436 28.24 -7.32 -13.04
N GLU A 437 27.71 -7.61 -14.22
CA GLU A 437 26.31 -7.35 -14.59
C GLU A 437 25.30 -8.04 -13.63
N LEU A 438 24.05 -7.59 -13.61
CA LEU A 438 22.91 -8.28 -12.97
C LEU A 438 22.80 -9.74 -13.47
N GLU A 439 22.67 -10.74 -12.59
CA GLU A 439 22.59 -12.15 -12.98
C GLU A 439 21.46 -12.88 -12.24
N LEU A 440 20.74 -13.77 -12.96
CA LEU A 440 19.69 -14.59 -12.36
C LEU A 440 20.20 -15.49 -11.22
N GLN A 441 21.46 -15.92 -11.28
CA GLN A 441 22.07 -16.80 -10.28
C GLN A 441 22.38 -16.06 -8.97
N ARG A 442 22.55 -14.73 -9.02
CA ARG A 442 22.75 -13.88 -7.85
C ARG A 442 21.41 -13.32 -7.41
N ARG A 443 20.56 -14.18 -6.86
CA ARG A 443 19.23 -13.80 -6.39
C ARG A 443 18.96 -14.25 -4.98
N VAL A 444 18.15 -13.47 -4.29
CA VAL A 444 17.55 -13.81 -3.00
C VAL A 444 16.04 -13.95 -3.19
N VAL A 445 15.45 -14.98 -2.59
CA VAL A 445 13.99 -15.13 -2.52
C VAL A 445 13.54 -14.71 -1.14
N VAL A 446 12.68 -13.71 -1.11
CA VAL A 446 12.11 -13.09 0.09
C VAL A 446 10.69 -13.64 0.25
N GLU A 447 10.55 -14.71 1.03
CA GLU A 447 9.24 -15.26 1.46
C GLU A 447 8.45 -14.26 2.34
N LEU A 448 7.18 -14.03 2.00
CA LEU A 448 6.27 -13.14 2.72
C LEU A 448 5.17 -13.98 3.35
N ASP A 449 4.64 -13.55 4.50
CA ASP A 449 3.50 -14.22 5.13
C ASP A 449 2.14 -13.59 4.72
N TYR A 450 2.15 -12.70 3.73
CA TYR A 450 0.98 -12.06 3.12
C TYR A 450 1.06 -12.12 1.59
N ALA A 451 -0.09 -12.03 0.93
CA ALA A 451 -0.17 -11.96 -0.52
C ALA A 451 -0.02 -10.50 -0.98
N ILE A 452 0.94 -10.23 -1.86
CA ILE A 452 1.19 -8.89 -2.39
C ILE A 452 0.00 -8.44 -3.23
N HIS A 453 -0.57 -7.27 -2.94
CA HIS A 453 -1.66 -6.75 -3.77
C HIS A 453 -1.18 -6.53 -5.21
N HIS A 454 -1.93 -7.05 -6.19
CA HIS A 454 -1.51 -7.11 -7.61
C HIS A 454 -1.18 -5.78 -8.31
N ASP A 455 -1.58 -4.64 -7.74
CA ASP A 455 -1.39 -3.30 -8.31
C ASP A 455 -0.65 -2.38 -7.32
N THR A 456 0.36 -2.91 -6.62
CA THR A 456 1.20 -2.19 -5.64
C THR A 456 2.66 -2.14 -6.08
N LYS A 457 3.40 -1.11 -5.66
CA LYS A 457 4.88 -1.09 -5.70
C LYS A 457 5.39 -1.57 -4.35
N LEU A 458 6.36 -2.48 -4.33
CA LEU A 458 7.06 -2.85 -3.10
C LEU A 458 8.12 -1.78 -2.80
N ALA A 459 8.22 -1.33 -1.55
CA ALA A 459 9.26 -0.40 -1.14
C ALA A 459 10.39 -1.11 -0.41
N VAL A 460 11.59 -0.56 -0.56
CA VAL A 460 12.80 -1.02 0.12
C VAL A 460 13.37 0.17 0.88
N GLY A 461 13.64 0.00 2.17
CA GLY A 461 14.18 1.05 3.04
C GLY A 461 14.37 0.56 4.47
N ASP A 462 15.09 1.31 5.30
CA ASP A 462 15.29 0.98 6.71
C ASP A 462 14.08 1.44 7.55
N PHE A 463 13.08 0.58 7.66
CA PHE A 463 11.86 0.88 8.40
C PHE A 463 12.01 0.61 9.89
N ASP A 464 12.92 -0.27 10.32
CA ASP A 464 13.13 -0.63 11.72
C ASP A 464 14.24 0.17 12.45
N GLY A 465 15.06 0.88 11.68
CA GLY A 465 16.15 1.72 12.16
C GLY A 465 17.44 0.95 12.47
N ASP A 466 17.60 -0.29 12.01
CA ASP A 466 18.80 -1.11 12.22
C ASP A 466 19.91 -0.85 11.18
N GLY A 467 19.65 0.00 10.19
CA GLY A 467 20.57 0.37 9.11
C GLY A 467 20.59 -0.61 7.94
N LYS A 468 19.69 -1.60 7.89
CA LYS A 468 19.52 -2.54 6.78
C LYS A 468 18.23 -2.25 6.02
N ALA A 469 18.19 -2.76 4.80
CA ALA A 469 17.02 -2.62 3.96
C ALA A 469 15.92 -3.63 4.34
N ASP A 470 14.72 -3.12 4.56
CA ASP A 470 13.49 -3.88 4.79
C ASP A 470 12.60 -3.84 3.55
N LEU A 471 11.71 -4.82 3.40
CA LEU A 471 10.75 -4.88 2.29
C LEU A 471 9.34 -4.55 2.79
N ALA A 472 8.76 -3.46 2.29
CA ALA A 472 7.40 -3.05 2.59
C ALA A 472 6.45 -3.30 1.41
N GLY A 473 5.24 -3.76 1.70
CA GLY A 473 4.16 -3.86 0.74
C GLY A 473 2.82 -3.98 1.45
N PHE A 474 1.72 -3.96 0.69
CA PHE A 474 0.39 -4.17 1.26
C PHE A 474 -0.33 -5.35 0.61
N GLY A 475 -1.26 -5.92 1.36
CA GLY A 475 -2.16 -6.96 0.88
C GLY A 475 -2.77 -7.77 2.03
N PRO A 476 -3.54 -8.82 1.72
CA PRO A 476 -4.12 -9.69 2.75
C PRO A 476 -3.08 -10.69 3.29
N SER A 477 -3.03 -10.83 4.61
CA SER A 477 -2.35 -11.92 5.31
C SER A 477 -3.05 -13.28 5.08
N ALA A 478 -2.45 -14.37 5.59
CA ALA A 478 -3.04 -15.72 5.47
C ALA A 478 -4.46 -15.84 6.04
N VAL A 479 -4.82 -14.98 7.00
CA VAL A 479 -6.17 -14.91 7.60
C VAL A 479 -7.00 -13.74 7.09
N GLN A 480 -6.62 -13.16 5.95
CA GLN A 480 -7.32 -12.07 5.24
C GLN A 480 -7.35 -10.72 5.97
N ALA A 481 -6.55 -10.53 7.02
CA ALA A 481 -6.31 -9.19 7.54
C ALA A 481 -5.49 -8.41 6.50
N VAL A 482 -6.02 -7.27 6.04
CA VAL A 482 -5.33 -6.37 5.11
C VAL A 482 -4.50 -5.37 5.91
N GLY A 483 -3.27 -5.13 5.47
CA GLY A 483 -2.40 -4.12 6.06
C GLY A 483 -1.18 -3.84 5.20
N VAL A 484 -0.37 -2.89 5.66
CA VAL A 484 1.00 -2.70 5.19
C VAL A 484 1.90 -3.55 6.09
N TYR A 485 2.64 -4.46 5.47
CA TYR A 485 3.53 -5.38 6.15
C TYR A 485 4.95 -5.14 5.69
N ILE A 486 5.84 -5.01 6.67
CA ILE A 486 7.23 -4.67 6.47
C ILE A 486 8.06 -5.83 7.02
N ARG A 487 8.87 -6.43 6.15
CA ARG A 487 9.78 -7.51 6.49
C ARG A 487 11.18 -6.96 6.71
N PRO A 488 11.72 -7.04 7.93
CA PRO A 488 13.09 -6.62 8.14
C PRO A 488 14.11 -7.40 7.31
N GLY A 489 15.14 -6.67 6.88
CA GLY A 489 16.36 -7.21 6.31
C GLY A 489 17.05 -8.18 7.27
N ARG A 490 17.97 -9.01 6.77
CA ARG A 490 18.80 -9.88 7.63
C ARG A 490 20.26 -9.71 7.32
#